data_AF-M1IV83-F1
#
_entry.id   AF-M1IV83-F1
#
_cell.length_a   1.000
_cell.length_b   1.000
_cell.length_c   1.000
_cell.angle_alpha   90.00
_cell.angle_beta   90.00
_cell.angle_gamma   90.00
#
_symmetry.space_group_name_H-M   'P 1'
#
loop_
_entity.id
_entity.type
_entity.pdbx_description
1 polymer ?
#
loop_
_entity_poly.entity_id
_entity_poly.type
_entity_poly.pdbx_seq_one_letter_code
_entity_poly.pdbx_strand_id
1 'polypeptide(L)' 'MPVKYVCRNCGYTLYNFDKVGQDFYGVRTPSEIRSIFGGKCPRCGKPLNAPAIEDVKIIMKKKITITIE' A
#
# COMPACT_ATOMS: atom_id res chain seq x y z
N MET A 1 -2.67 -10.16 -0.24
CA MET A 1 -2.02 -8.85 -0.22
C MET A 1 -1.01 -8.75 0.92
N PRO A 2 0.26 -8.99 0.60
CA PRO A 2 1.39 -8.79 1.52
C PRO A 2 1.71 -7.31 1.83
N VAL A 3 1.61 -6.38 0.88
CA VAL A 3 1.92 -4.94 1.11
C VAL A 3 0.88 -4.03 0.47
N LYS A 4 0.51 -2.95 1.16
CA LYS A 4 -0.45 -1.94 0.71
C LYS A 4 0.09 -0.53 0.93
N TYR A 5 0.05 0.31 -0.10
CA TYR A 5 0.31 1.74 0.01
C TYR A 5 -1.01 2.49 0.10
N VAL A 6 -1.17 3.27 1.17
CA VAL A 6 -2.41 3.99 1.46
C VAL A 6 -2.11 5.47 1.66
N CYS A 7 -2.93 6.33 1.07
CA CYS A 7 -2.89 7.76 1.35
C CYS A 7 -3.27 8.00 2.81
N ARG A 8 -2.31 8.51 3.60
CA ARG A 8 -2.52 8.89 5.01
C ARG A 8 -3.70 9.82 5.22
N ASN A 9 -3.99 10.70 4.25
CA ASN A 9 -4.99 11.74 4.44
C ASN A 9 -6.43 11.33 4.08
N CYS A 10 -6.64 10.38 3.16
CA CYS A 10 -7.99 10.02 2.72
C CYS A 10 -8.27 8.51 2.68
N GLY A 11 -7.30 7.68 3.07
CA GLY A 11 -7.43 6.22 3.07
C GLY A 11 -7.45 5.59 1.67
N TYR A 12 -7.26 6.37 0.61
CA TYR A 12 -7.23 5.83 -0.75
C TYR A 12 -6.05 4.88 -0.93
N THR A 13 -6.30 3.77 -1.60
CA THR A 13 -5.28 2.76 -1.90
C THR A 13 -4.51 3.20 -3.13
N LEU A 14 -3.25 3.58 -2.94
CA LEU A 14 -2.37 4.03 -4.02
C LEU A 14 -1.83 2.85 -4.81
N TYR A 15 -1.50 1.76 -4.12
CA TYR A 15 -0.94 0.56 -4.74
C TYR A 15 -1.12 -0.66 -3.85
N ASN A 16 -1.37 -1.80 -4.47
CA ASN A 16 -1.44 -3.11 -3.84
C ASN A 16 -0.34 -3.98 -4.43
N PHE A 17 0.51 -4.55 -3.57
CA PHE A 17 1.42 -5.60 -3.98
C PHE A 17 0.76 -6.95 -3.69
N ASP A 18 0.41 -7.69 -4.73
CA ASP A 18 -0.21 -9.01 -4.65
C ASP A 18 0.78 -10.13 -4.95
N LYS A 19 1.58 -10.01 -6.02
CA LYS A 19 2.61 -10.98 -6.41
C LYS A 19 3.77 -10.35 -7.17
N VAL A 20 4.92 -11.02 -7.14
CA VAL A 20 6.08 -10.69 -7.98
C VAL A 20 5.69 -10.80 -9.46
N GLY A 21 6.16 -9.84 -10.27
CA GLY A 21 5.91 -9.83 -11.71
C GLY A 21 4.52 -9.31 -12.12
N GLN A 22 3.71 -8.76 -11.20
CA GLN A 22 2.43 -8.16 -11.55
C GLN A 22 2.58 -6.83 -12.34
N ASP A 23 3.58 -6.02 -11.96
CA ASP A 23 3.90 -4.72 -12.58
C ASP A 23 5.35 -4.27 -12.31
N PHE A 24 6.07 -4.99 -11.45
CA PHE A 24 7.46 -4.73 -11.08
C PHE A 24 8.11 -6.03 -10.58
N TYR A 25 9.44 -6.11 -10.63
CA TYR A 25 10.21 -7.28 -10.18
C TYR A 25 10.18 -7.48 -8.65
N GLY A 26 9.62 -6.54 -7.89
CA GLY A 26 9.55 -6.60 -6.43
C GLY A 26 8.52 -5.64 -5.84
N VAL A 27 8.73 -5.26 -4.57
CA VAL A 27 7.92 -4.25 -3.90
C VAL A 27 8.47 -2.87 -4.25
N ARG A 28 7.67 -2.02 -4.89
CA ARG A 28 8.02 -0.61 -5.11
C ARG A 28 8.25 0.09 -3.78
N THR A 29 9.18 1.04 -3.75
CA THR A 29 9.45 1.92 -2.62
C THR A 29 8.39 3.03 -2.50
N PRO A 30 8.22 3.66 -1.33
CA PRO A 30 7.31 4.80 -1.19
C PRO A 30 7.64 5.96 -2.15
N SER A 31 8.92 6.20 -2.43
CA SER A 31 9.37 7.24 -3.36
C SER A 31 8.92 6.95 -4.79
N GLU A 32 8.98 5.70 -5.25
CA GLU A 32 8.48 5.31 -6.58
C GLU A 32 6.97 5.47 -6.68
N ILE A 33 6.22 5.03 -5.65
CA ILE A 33 4.76 5.23 -5.59
C ILE A 33 4.43 6.73 -5.68
N ARG A 34 5.17 7.59 -4.98
CA ARG A 34 5.00 9.04 -5.06
C ARG A 34 5.25 9.56 -6.48
N SER A 35 6.31 9.12 -7.14
CA SER A 35 6.66 9.55 -8.49
C SER A 35 5.60 9.18 -9.53
N ILE A 36 4.99 7.99 -9.41
CA ILE A 36 3.91 7.52 -10.31
C ILE A 36 2.72 8.51 -10.30
N PHE A 37 2.40 9.09 -9.15
CA PHE A 37 1.29 10.04 -9.01
C PHE A 37 1.72 11.52 -9.04
N GLY A 38 2.92 11.83 -9.53
CA GLY A 38 3.41 13.21 -9.62
C GLY A 38 3.46 13.93 -8.27
N GLY A 39 3.68 13.20 -7.18
CA GLY A 39 3.78 13.76 -5.84
C GLY A 39 2.44 14.07 -5.15
N LYS A 40 1.28 13.78 -5.75
CA LYS A 40 -0.04 14.09 -5.17
C LYS A 40 -0.96 12.88 -5.17
N CYS A 41 -1.86 12.81 -4.18
CA CYS A 41 -2.87 11.76 -4.15
C CYS A 41 -3.89 12.00 -5.29
N PRO A 42 -4.18 11.01 -6.14
CA PRO A 42 -5.14 11.15 -7.23
C PRO A 42 -6.58 11.34 -6.74
N ARG A 43 -6.87 11.00 -5.47
CA ARG A 43 -8.21 11.11 -4.89
C ARG A 43 -8.46 12.42 -4.16
N CYS A 44 -7.53 12.85 -3.30
CA CYS A 44 -7.74 14.04 -2.46
C CYS A 44 -6.84 15.24 -2.84
N GLY A 45 -5.96 15.09 -3.82
CA GLY A 45 -5.07 16.15 -4.31
C GLY A 45 -3.93 16.55 -3.36
N LYS A 46 -3.92 16.06 -2.12
CA LYS A 46 -2.88 16.38 -1.13
C LYS A 46 -1.52 15.76 -1.49
N PRO A 47 -0.41 16.40 -1.09
CA PRO A 47 0.93 15.88 -1.37
C PRO A 47 1.16 14.53 -0.70
N LEU A 48 1.83 13.63 -1.42
CA LEU A 48 2.29 12.35 -0.92
C LEU A 48 3.72 12.52 -0.40
N ASN A 49 3.91 12.30 0.90
CA ASN A 49 5.23 12.35 1.53
C ASN A 49 5.75 10.93 1.77
N ALA A 50 7.06 10.81 2.03
CA ALA A 50 7.61 9.56 2.52
C ALA A 50 6.96 9.22 3.87
N PRO A 51 6.52 7.97 4.09
CA PRO A 51 5.93 7.56 5.35
C PRO A 51 6.98 7.58 6.46
N ALA A 52 6.57 7.94 7.67
CA ALA A 52 7.37 7.75 8.88
C ALA A 52 7.15 6.32 9.44
N ILE A 53 7.94 5.94 10.44
CA ILE A 53 7.83 4.59 11.04
C ILE A 53 6.43 4.38 11.65
N GLU A 54 5.80 5.43 12.18
CA GLU A 54 4.48 5.36 12.81
C GLU A 54 3.35 5.17 11.79
N ASP A 55 3.60 5.45 10.52
CA ASP A 55 2.64 5.23 9.43
C ASP A 55 2.58 3.77 8.97
N VAL A 56 3.56 2.94 9.37
CA VAL A 56 3.65 1.52 8.98
C VAL A 56 2.83 0.66 9.92
N LYS A 57 1.84 -0.05 9.37
CA LYS A 57 0.99 -0.99 10.11
C LYS A 57 1.20 -2.42 9.64
N ILE A 58 1.59 -3.30 10.57
CA ILE A 58 1.72 -4.73 10.33
C ILE A 58 0.46 -5.42 10.85
N ILE A 59 -0.28 -6.09 9.96
CA ILE A 59 -1.53 -6.75 10.29
C ILE A 59 -1.36 -8.26 10.03
N MET A 60 -1.53 -9.07 11.06
CA MET A 60 -1.59 -10.52 10.90
C MET A 60 -2.95 -10.94 10.36
N LYS A 61 -2.96 -11.78 9.33
CA LYS A 61 -4.19 -12.46 8.91
C LYS A 61 -4.61 -13.44 10.00
N LYS A 62 -5.83 -13.34 10.51
CA LYS A 62 -6.41 -14.39 11.35
C LYS A 62 -6.40 -15.71 10.58
N LYS A 63 -5.99 -16.80 11.24
CA LYS A 63 -6.19 -18.15 10.70
C LYS A 63 -7.68 -18.35 10.46
N ILE A 64 -8.05 -18.66 9.22
CA ILE A 64 -9.39 -19.14 8.91
C ILE A 64 -9.47 -20.54 9.51
N THR A 65 -10.26 -20.70 10.56
CA THR A 65 -10.61 -22.04 11.05
C THR A 65 -11.72 -22.52 10.13
N ILE A 66 -11.40 -23.49 9.27
CA ILE A 66 -12.39 -24.13 8.42
C ILE A 66 -13.09 -25.15 9.31
N THR A 67 -14.30 -24.84 9.78
CA THR A 67 -15.17 -25.84 10.38
C THR A 67 -15.77 -26.65 9.23
N ILE A 68 -15.41 -27.93 9.15
CA ILE A 68 -15.98 -28.86 8.19
C ILE A 68 -17.17 -29.49 8.92
N GLU A 69 -18.39 -29.20 8.47
CA GLU A 69 -19.61 -29.94 8.85
C GLU A 69 -19.81 -31.14 7.92
#